data_AF-S4R1A0-F1
#
_entry.id   AF-S4R1A0-F1
#
_cell.length_a   1.000
_cell.length_b   1.000
_cell.length_c   1.000
_cell.angle_alpha   90.00
_cell.angle_beta   90.00
_cell.angle_gamma   90.00
#
_symmetry.space_group_name_H-M   'P 1'
#
loop_
_entity.id
_entity.type
_entity.pdbx_description
1 polymer ?
#
loop_
_entity_poly.entity_id
_entity_poly.type
_entity_poly.pdbx_seq_one_letter_code
_entity_poly.pdbx_strand_id
1 'polypeptide(L)' 'MFPEQQKEEFVSVWVRDPRIQKEDFWHSYIDYEICIHTITRTSV' A
#
# COMPACT_ATOMS: atom_id res chain seq x y z
N MET A 1 9.36 -28.98 6.04
CA MET A 1 8.00 -28.48 6.35
C MET A 1 8.18 -27.10 6.95
N PHE A 2 7.84 -26.05 6.22
CA PHE A 2 7.86 -24.68 6.74
C PHE A 2 6.70 -24.54 7.73
N PRO A 3 6.88 -23.91 8.90
CA PRO A 3 5.79 -23.80 9.87
C PRO A 3 4.65 -23.03 9.22
N GLU A 4 3.41 -23.48 9.44
CA GLU A 4 2.23 -22.69 9.11
C GLU A 4 2.38 -21.35 9.81
N GLN A 5 2.71 -20.33 9.02
CA GLN A 5 2.78 -18.96 9.46
C GLN A 5 1.36 -18.61 9.93
N GLN A 6 1.11 -18.67 11.24
CA GLN A 6 -0.13 -18.16 11.79
C GLN A 6 -0.23 -16.72 11.30
N LYS A 7 -1.20 -16.45 10.43
CA LYS A 7 -1.45 -15.11 9.92
C LYS A 7 -1.90 -14.27 11.11
N GLU A 8 -0.94 -13.65 11.78
CA GLU A 8 -1.17 -12.57 12.72
C GLU A 8 -1.90 -11.45 11.98
N GLU A 9 -2.79 -10.75 12.68
CA GLU A 9 -3.50 -9.63 12.08
C GLU A 9 -2.51 -8.52 11.77
N PHE A 10 -2.48 -8.07 10.51
CA PHE A 10 -1.58 -6.98 10.12
C PHE A 10 -2.18 -6.08 9.06
N VAL A 11 -1.71 -4.84 9.07
CA VAL A 11 -1.95 -3.84 8.02
C VAL A 11 -0.61 -3.48 7.42
N SER A 12 -0.45 -3.72 6.12
CA SER A 12 0.68 -3.26 5.33
C SER A 12 0.24 -2.11 4.44
N VAL A 13 1.05 -1.05 4.40
CA VAL A 13 0.82 0.12 3.56
C VAL A 13 2.05 0.33 2.68
N TRP A 14 1.84 0.49 1.38
CA TRP A 14 2.90 0.87 0.45
C TRP A 14 2.52 2.19 -0.20
N VAL A 15 3.44 3.15 -0.16
CA VAL A 15 3.38 4.37 -0.96
C VAL A 15 4.38 4.19 -2.08
N ARG A 16 3.91 4.23 -3.32
CA ARG A 16 4.72 3.88 -4.49
C ARG A 16 4.33 4.69 -5.71
N ASP A 17 5.12 4.50 -6.76
CA ASP A 17 4.89 5.05 -8.10
C ASP A 17 4.66 6.57 -8.10
N PRO A 18 5.71 7.36 -7.78
CA PRO A 18 5.62 8.81 -7.86
C PRO A 18 5.36 9.25 -9.30
N ARG A 19 4.34 10.09 -9.52
CA ARG A 19 4.04 10.63 -10.85
C ARG A 19 3.92 12.14 -10.78
N ILE A 20 4.50 12.82 -11.78
CA ILE A 20 4.31 14.26 -11.94
C ILE A 20 2.93 14.48 -12.56
N GLN A 21 2.14 15.31 -11.91
CA GLN A 21 0.84 15.76 -12.39
C GLN A 21 0.93 17.21 -12.83
N LYS A 22 0.19 17.54 -13.90
CA LYS A 22 0.11 18.90 -14.48
C LYS A 22 1.47 19.46 -14.92
N GLU A 23 2.32 18.60 -15.50
CA GLU A 23 3.75 18.82 -15.85
C GLU A 23 4.05 20.14 -16.60
N ASP A 24 3.09 20.69 -17.34
CA ASP A 24 3.25 21.94 -18.12
C ASP A 24 2.73 23.21 -17.41
N PHE A 25 2.47 23.17 -16.10
CA PHE A 25 1.91 24.30 -15.33
C PHE A 25 2.71 24.65 -14.08
N TRP A 26 2.64 25.92 -13.66
CA TRP A 26 3.21 26.45 -12.40
C TRP A 26 2.73 25.72 -11.13
N HIS A 27 1.63 24.97 -11.24
CA HIS A 27 1.02 24.19 -10.17
C HIS A 27 1.23 22.68 -10.36
N SER A 28 2.38 22.28 -10.93
CA SER A 28 2.80 20.88 -10.99
C SER A 28 3.00 20.32 -9.58
N TYR A 29 2.63 19.07 -9.35
CA TYR A 29 2.86 18.36 -8.09
C TYR A 29 3.13 16.88 -8.32
N ILE A 30 3.68 16.19 -7.32
CA ILE A 30 3.89 14.74 -7.37
C ILE A 30 2.78 14.06 -6.58
N ASP A 31 2.08 13.13 -7.20
CA ASP A 31 1.19 12.20 -6.50
C ASP A 31 1.81 10.79 -6.41
N TYR A 32 1.17 9.94 -5.62
CA TYR A 32 1.62 8.58 -5.33
C TYR A 32 0.43 7.63 -5.33
N GLU A 33 0.68 6.39 -5.71
CA GLU A 33 -0.21 5.28 -5.45
C GLU A 33 -0.06 4.81 -3.99
N ILE A 34 -1.17 4.66 -3.28
CA ILE A 34 -1.19 4.08 -1.93
C ILE A 34 -1.89 2.71 -2.01
N CYS A 35 -1.14 1.64 -1.77
CA CYS A 35 -1.67 0.29 -1.68
C CYS A 35 -1.83 -0.11 -0.21
N ILE A 36 -2.96 -0.71 0.15
CA ILE A 36 -3.22 -1.22 1.50
C ILE A 36 -3.52 -2.72 1.40
N HIS A 37 -2.82 -3.51 2.20
CA HIS A 37 -3.07 -4.94 2.36
C HIS A 37 -3.32 -5.23 3.83
N THR A 38 -4.53 -5.67 4.13
CA THR A 38 -4.92 -6.06 5.47
C THR A 38 -5.13 -7.57 5.50
N ILE A 39 -4.48 -8.23 6.44
CA ILE A 39 -4.80 -9.60 6.80
C ILE A 39 -5.51 -9.54 8.15
N THR A 40 -6.79 -9.90 8.16
CA THR A 40 -7.57 -10.10 9.37
C THR A 40 -7.72 -11.59 9.64
N ARG A 41 -7.83 -11.98 10.91
CA ARG A 41 -8.07 -13.36 11.30
C ARG A 41 -9.56 -13.50 11.61
N THR A 42 -10.35 -13.96 10.64
CA THR A 42 -11.77 -14.25 10.89
C THR A 42 -11.86 -15.45 11.82
N SER A 43 -12.26 -15.23 13.07
CA SER A 43 -12.65 -16.31 13.97
C SER A 43 -14.06 -16.75 13.59
N VAL A 44 -14.23 -18.03 13.19
CA VAL A 44 -15.52 -18.73 13.07
C VAL A 44 -15.64 -19.75 14.18
#